data_AF-A0A662S737-F1
#
_entry.id   AF-A0A662S737-F1
#
_cell.length_a   1.000
_cell.length_b   1.000
_cell.length_c   1.000
_cell.angle_alpha   90.00
_cell.angle_beta   90.00
_cell.angle_gamma   90.00
#
_symmetry.space_group_name_H-M   'P 1'
#
loop_
_entity.id
_entity.type
_entity.pdbx_description
1 polymer ?
#
loop_
_entity_poly.entity_id
_entity_poly.type
_entity_poly.pdbx_seq_one_letter_code
_entity_poly.pdbx_strand_id
1 'polypeptide(L)'
;MGSSPTRPTTKSNPDRESGGNRSVARYSVSRLGGRGVITDRGLVLGELVDLVVDELSGKAISLVVEEAKGAAGSLTKKLKRDREGYVLIPYSTVKYIREMIVVDERLLKLYIATKGE
;
A
#
# COMPACT_ATOMS: atom_id res chain seq x y z
N MET A 1 36.05 -16.45 -57.36
CA MET A 1 35.57 -17.07 -56.10
C MET A 1 35.99 -16.18 -54.95
N GLY A 2 35.05 -15.64 -54.19
CA GLY A 2 35.34 -14.77 -53.05
C GLY A 2 34.27 -13.71 -52.84
N SER A 3 33.10 -14.10 -52.37
CA SER A 3 32.08 -13.17 -51.86
C SER A 3 32.00 -13.34 -50.34
N SER A 4 32.61 -12.40 -49.62
CA SER A 4 32.48 -12.26 -48.16
C SER A 4 31.06 -11.79 -47.82
N PRO A 5 30.31 -12.46 -46.91
CA PRO A 5 29.04 -11.95 -46.45
C PRO A 5 29.23 -10.83 -45.41
N THR A 6 28.56 -9.71 -45.65
CA THR A 6 28.47 -8.54 -44.79
C THR A 6 27.72 -8.86 -43.49
N ARG A 7 28.28 -8.37 -42.37
CA ARG A 7 27.76 -8.49 -41.00
C ARG A 7 26.40 -7.78 -40.85
N PRO A 8 25.33 -8.42 -40.35
CA PRO A 8 24.08 -7.72 -40.10
C PRO A 8 24.21 -6.79 -38.88
N THR A 9 23.82 -5.53 -39.08
CA THR A 9 23.80 -4.49 -38.05
C THR A 9 22.62 -4.71 -37.10
N THR A 10 22.92 -4.80 -35.80
CA THR A 10 21.94 -4.80 -34.72
C THR A 10 21.19 -3.47 -34.74
N LYS A 11 19.92 -3.47 -35.17
CA LYS A 11 19.00 -2.37 -34.91
C LYS A 11 18.72 -2.33 -33.41
N SER A 12 19.20 -1.29 -32.75
CA SER A 12 18.82 -0.90 -31.39
C SER A 12 17.33 -0.59 -31.35
N ASN A 13 16.56 -1.40 -30.64
CA ASN A 13 15.14 -1.15 -30.41
C ASN A 13 14.99 -0.05 -29.33
N PRO A 14 14.30 1.08 -29.60
CA PRO A 14 14.16 2.18 -28.63
C PRO A 14 13.05 1.96 -27.59
N ASP A 15 12.31 0.85 -27.63
CA ASP A 15 11.18 0.61 -26.73
C ASP A 15 11.62 -0.04 -25.41
N ARG A 16 12.44 0.66 -24.63
CA ARG A 16 12.50 0.43 -23.17
C ARG A 16 11.38 1.24 -22.54
N GLU A 17 10.16 0.76 -22.66
CA GLU A 17 9.12 1.14 -21.72
C GLU A 17 9.58 0.70 -20.33
N SER A 18 9.82 1.67 -19.45
CA SER A 18 10.00 1.47 -18.02
C SER A 18 8.69 0.95 -17.41
N GLY A 19 8.35 -0.30 -17.71
CA GLY A 19 7.33 -1.06 -17.02
C GLY A 19 7.86 -1.41 -15.63
N GLY A 20 7.73 -0.47 -14.69
CA GLY A 20 7.93 -0.77 -13.28
C GLY A 20 7.06 -1.98 -12.94
N ASN A 21 7.70 -3.08 -12.58
CA ASN A 21 7.07 -4.38 -12.35
C ASN A 21 5.96 -4.23 -11.29
N ARG A 22 4.70 -4.06 -11.71
CA ARG A 22 3.55 -4.03 -10.79
C ARG A 22 3.39 -5.44 -10.24
N SER A 23 3.93 -5.70 -9.06
CA SER A 23 3.72 -6.95 -8.35
C SER A 23 2.26 -7.03 -7.91
N VAL A 24 1.45 -7.79 -8.65
CA VAL A 24 0.09 -8.15 -8.25
C VAL A 24 0.17 -9.42 -7.41
N ALA A 25 -0.46 -9.42 -6.24
CA ALA A 25 -0.52 -10.57 -5.34
C ALA A 25 -1.96 -10.84 -4.93
N ARG A 26 -2.33 -12.13 -4.83
CA ARG A 26 -3.64 -12.55 -4.32
C ARG A 26 -3.54 -12.84 -2.82
N TYR A 27 -4.32 -12.12 -2.03
CA TYR A 27 -4.51 -12.38 -0.61
C TYR A 27 -5.86 -13.05 -0.38
N SER A 28 -5.91 -14.01 0.55
CA SER A 28 -7.18 -14.47 1.09
C SER A 28 -7.65 -13.44 2.10
N VAL A 29 -8.94 -13.08 2.08
CA VAL A 29 -9.53 -12.15 3.06
C VAL A 29 -9.27 -12.65 4.48
N SER A 30 -9.49 -13.95 4.72
CA SER A 30 -9.21 -14.60 6.00
C SER A 30 -7.75 -14.54 6.46
N ARG A 31 -6.80 -14.39 5.53
CA ARG A 31 -5.36 -14.28 5.86
C ARG A 31 -4.89 -12.84 6.00
N LEU A 32 -5.72 -11.88 5.58
CA LEU A 32 -5.40 -10.47 5.64
C LEU A 32 -5.70 -9.90 7.03
N GLY A 33 -6.80 -10.35 7.64
CA GLY A 33 -7.12 -10.06 9.04
C GLY A 33 -6.04 -10.55 10.00
N GLY A 34 -5.85 -9.82 11.11
CA GLY A 34 -4.82 -10.07 12.12
C GLY A 34 -3.40 -9.70 11.70
N ARG A 35 -3.21 -9.11 10.51
CA ARG A 35 -1.87 -8.66 10.08
C ARG A 35 -1.51 -7.33 10.73
N GLY A 36 -0.27 -7.26 11.20
CA GLY A 36 0.30 -6.02 11.73
C GLY A 36 0.34 -4.92 10.66
N VAL A 37 -0.10 -3.73 11.05
CA VAL A 37 -0.02 -2.50 10.27
C VAL A 37 1.08 -1.63 10.86
N ILE A 38 2.07 -1.28 10.04
CA ILE A 38 3.28 -0.57 10.48
C ILE A 38 3.60 0.58 9.52
N THR A 39 4.14 1.68 10.03
CA THR A 39 4.69 2.73 9.16
C THR A 39 6.02 2.27 8.55
N ASP A 40 6.41 2.89 7.45
CA ASP A 40 7.73 2.73 6.84
C ASP A 40 8.90 3.24 7.70
N ARG A 41 8.60 3.86 8.86
CA ARG A 41 9.56 4.22 9.91
C ARG A 41 9.62 3.21 11.06
N GLY A 42 8.84 2.14 10.99
CA GLY A 42 8.81 1.09 12.01
C GLY A 42 7.84 1.34 13.16
N LEU A 43 6.98 2.35 13.08
CA LEU A 43 5.95 2.57 14.11
C LEU A 43 4.79 1.58 13.87
N VAL A 44 4.55 0.72 14.85
CA VAL A 44 3.39 -0.19 14.82
C VAL A 44 2.13 0.62 15.09
N LEU A 45 1.18 0.58 14.15
CA LEU A 45 -0.11 1.27 14.26
C LEU A 45 -1.17 0.38 14.90
N GLY A 46 -1.10 -0.93 14.67
CA GLY A 46 -2.14 -1.85 15.10
C GLY A 46 -2.21 -3.12 14.29
N GLU A 47 -3.37 -3.77 14.32
CA GLU A 47 -3.69 -4.98 13.56
C GLU A 47 -4.88 -4.74 12.64
N LEU A 48 -4.84 -5.31 11.44
CA LEU A 48 -5.96 -5.21 10.50
C LEU A 48 -7.13 -6.05 10.98
N VAL A 49 -8.29 -5.43 11.14
CA VAL A 49 -9.56 -6.10 11.44
C VAL A 49 -10.33 -6.36 10.14
N ASP A 50 -10.49 -5.32 9.32
CA ASP A 50 -11.30 -5.39 8.09
C ASP A 50 -10.90 -4.32 7.05
N LEU A 51 -11.61 -4.26 5.93
CA LEU A 51 -11.43 -3.28 4.86
C LEU A 51 -12.75 -2.59 4.53
N VAL A 52 -12.70 -1.28 4.33
CA VAL A 52 -13.78 -0.52 3.70
C VAL A 52 -13.57 -0.56 2.19
N VAL A 53 -14.55 -1.07 1.45
CA VAL A 53 -14.48 -1.23 0.00
C VAL A 53 -15.61 -0.45 -0.66
N ASP A 54 -15.31 0.21 -1.77
CA ASP A 54 -16.33 0.76 -2.66
C ASP A 54 -17.06 -0.38 -3.36
N GLU A 55 -18.35 -0.56 -3.10
CA GLU A 55 -19.14 -1.71 -3.57
C GLU A 55 -19.20 -1.82 -5.10
N LEU A 56 -19.18 -0.68 -5.80
CA LEU A 56 -19.32 -0.64 -7.26
C LEU A 56 -18.00 -0.93 -7.98
N SER A 57 -16.89 -0.33 -7.52
CA SER A 57 -15.58 -0.48 -8.16
C SER A 57 -14.72 -1.59 -7.56
N GLY A 58 -15.10 -2.12 -6.39
CA GLY A 58 -14.30 -3.08 -5.63
C GLY A 58 -12.99 -2.51 -5.06
N LYS A 59 -12.80 -1.19 -5.11
CA LYS A 59 -11.57 -0.54 -4.62
C LYS A 59 -11.59 -0.45 -3.10
N ALA A 60 -10.52 -0.91 -2.46
CA ALA A 60 -10.31 -0.66 -1.04
C ALA A 60 -10.10 0.84 -0.80
N ILE A 61 -10.94 1.42 0.06
CA ILE A 61 -10.92 2.83 0.45
C ILE A 61 -10.07 3.02 1.70
N SER A 62 -10.29 2.18 2.71
CA SER A 62 -9.62 2.27 4.02
C SER A 62 -9.38 0.90 4.63
N LEU A 63 -8.33 0.80 5.43
CA LEU A 63 -8.08 -0.29 6.37
C LEU A 63 -8.82 0.02 7.68
N VAL A 64 -9.49 -0.96 8.26
CA VAL A 64 -10.06 -0.92 9.61
C VAL A 64 -9.03 -1.55 10.55
N VAL A 65 -8.50 -0.76 11.48
CA VAL A 65 -7.34 -1.15 12.29
C VAL A 65 -7.66 -1.07 13.76
N GLU A 66 -7.42 -2.17 14.47
CA GLU A 66 -7.35 -2.18 15.93
C GLU A 66 -6.04 -1.54 16.38
N GLU A 67 -6.16 -0.38 17.01
CA GLU A 67 -5.03 0.45 17.38
C GLU A 67 -4.13 -0.19 18.44
N ALA A 68 -2.83 -0.22 18.18
CA ALA A 68 -1.84 -0.66 19.15
C ALA A 68 -1.72 0.35 20.31
N LYS A 69 -1.54 -0.16 21.53
CA LYS A 69 -1.29 0.68 22.71
C LYS A 69 0.07 1.38 22.58
N GLY A 70 0.14 2.67 22.95
CA GLY A 70 1.40 3.42 23.03
C GLY A 70 1.56 4.51 21.97
N ALA A 71 2.74 4.60 21.36
CA ALA A 71 3.13 5.70 20.47
C ALA A 71 2.28 5.83 19.20
N ALA A 72 1.58 4.75 18.79
CA ALA A 72 0.62 4.76 17.69
C ALA A 72 -0.42 5.87 17.88
N GLY A 73 -0.94 6.00 19.12
CA GLY A 73 -2.01 6.91 19.48
C GLY A 73 -1.76 8.37 19.10
N SER A 74 -0.51 8.85 19.14
CA SER A 74 -0.21 10.23 18.75
C SER A 74 -0.38 10.49 17.26
N LEU A 75 -0.08 9.50 16.41
CA LEU A 75 -0.18 9.61 14.95
C LEU A 75 -1.61 9.37 14.45
N THR A 76 -2.32 8.44 15.10
CA THR A 76 -3.67 8.01 14.73
C THR A 76 -4.78 8.85 15.37
N LYS A 77 -4.49 9.68 16.40
CA LYS A 77 -5.49 10.47 17.16
C LYS A 77 -6.47 11.26 16.29
N LYS A 78 -5.98 11.81 15.19
CA LYS A 78 -6.73 12.68 14.27
C LYS A 78 -7.39 11.93 13.11
N LEU A 79 -7.21 10.61 13.04
CA LEU A 79 -7.89 9.78 12.07
C LEU A 79 -9.32 9.51 12.50
N LYS A 80 -10.19 9.28 11.52
CA LYS A 80 -11.57 8.87 11.77
C LYS A 80 -11.60 7.50 12.42
N ARG A 81 -12.55 7.32 13.33
CA ARG A 81 -12.89 6.01 13.90
C ARG A 81 -14.24 5.56 13.37
N ASP A 82 -14.41 4.26 13.26
CA ASP A 82 -15.72 3.69 12.99
C ASP A 82 -16.60 3.65 14.25
N ARG A 83 -17.75 2.97 14.16
CA ARG A 83 -18.70 2.84 15.27
C ARG A 83 -18.20 1.94 16.39
N GLU A 84 -17.24 1.06 16.11
CA GLU A 84 -16.67 0.10 17.06
C GLU A 84 -15.39 0.65 17.72
N GLY A 85 -14.92 1.80 17.26
CA GLY A 85 -13.75 2.50 17.81
C GLY A 85 -12.45 2.19 17.10
N TYR A 86 -12.50 1.42 16.01
CA TYR A 86 -11.33 1.09 15.18
C TYR A 86 -10.92 2.28 14.33
N VAL A 87 -9.62 2.38 14.07
CA VAL A 87 -9.03 3.49 13.31
C VAL A 87 -9.13 3.20 11.82
N LEU A 88 -9.61 4.17 11.06
CA LEU A 88 -9.68 4.10 9.61
C LEU A 88 -8.41 4.68 8.97
N ILE A 89 -7.56 3.80 8.43
CA ILE A 89 -6.35 4.20 7.72
C ILE A 89 -6.62 4.21 6.21
N PRO A 90 -6.37 5.31 5.48
CA PRO A 90 -6.67 5.37 4.05
C PRO A 90 -5.81 4.38 3.25
N TYR A 91 -6.44 3.58 2.38
CA TYR A 91 -5.73 2.60 1.56
C TYR A 91 -4.71 3.25 0.61
N SER A 92 -4.93 4.51 0.23
CA SER A 92 -3.99 5.31 -0.57
C SER A 92 -2.64 5.55 0.08
N THR A 93 -2.52 5.34 1.40
CA THR A 93 -1.26 5.48 2.15
C THR A 93 -0.46 4.18 2.21
N VAL A 94 -1.02 3.05 1.75
CA VAL A 94 -0.36 1.74 1.77
C VAL A 94 0.75 1.69 0.71
N LYS A 95 1.96 1.31 1.12
CA LYS A 95 3.09 1.05 0.24
C LYS A 95 3.06 -0.34 -0.34
N TYR A 96 2.90 -1.34 0.52
CA TYR A 96 2.80 -2.74 0.13
C TYR A 96 2.19 -3.59 1.24
N ILE A 97 1.69 -4.76 0.83
CA ILE A 97 1.18 -5.80 1.70
C ILE A 97 2.08 -7.02 1.48
N ARG A 98 2.67 -7.58 2.55
CA ARG A 98 3.50 -8.80 2.51
C ARG A 98 3.23 -9.69 3.72
N GLU A 99 4.12 -9.74 4.71
CA GLU A 99 3.82 -10.32 6.03
C GLU A 99 3.06 -9.30 6.89
N MET A 100 3.49 -8.04 6.81
CA MET A 100 2.83 -6.89 7.41
C MET A 100 2.27 -5.96 6.32
N ILE A 101 1.36 -5.08 6.72
CA ILE A 101 0.87 -3.99 5.89
C ILE A 101 1.70 -2.76 6.21
N VAL A 102 2.42 -2.26 5.21
CA VAL A 102 3.31 -1.12 5.38
C VAL A 102 2.67 0.14 4.83
N VAL A 103 2.60 1.17 5.66
CA VAL A 103 1.99 2.47 5.37
C VAL A 103 3.09 3.54 5.26
N ASP A 104 2.99 4.43 4.28
CA ASP A 104 3.87 5.60 4.19
C ASP A 104 3.48 6.63 5.25
N GLU A 105 4.37 6.88 6.22
CA GLU A 105 4.10 7.81 7.31
C GLU A 105 3.89 9.25 6.82
N ARG A 106 4.59 9.65 5.76
CA ARG A 106 4.47 11.01 5.20
C ARG A 106 3.12 11.20 4.54
N LEU A 107 2.66 10.24 3.75
CA LEU A 107 1.33 10.29 3.12
C LEU A 107 0.22 10.26 4.18
N LEU A 108 0.40 9.46 5.24
CA LEU A 108 -0.55 9.41 6.35
C LEU A 108 -0.65 10.77 7.06
N LYS A 109 0.49 11.41 7.38
CA LYS A 109 0.52 12.76 7.97
C LYS A 109 -0.12 13.80 7.06
N LEU A 110 0.14 13.73 5.75
CA LEU A 110 -0.47 14.64 4.77
C LEU A 110 -2.00 14.45 4.68
N TYR A 111 -2.46 13.21 4.71
CA TYR A 111 -3.89 12.90 4.76
C TYR A 111 -4.54 13.52 6.00
N ILE A 112 -3.92 13.32 7.18
CA ILE A 112 -4.39 13.90 8.44
C ILE A 112 -4.42 15.43 8.35
N ALA A 113 -3.41 16.07 7.75
CA ALA A 113 -3.36 17.52 7.63
C ALA A 113 -4.43 18.10 6.68
N THR A 114 -4.88 17.34 5.69
CA THR A 114 -5.79 17.81 4.62
C THR A 114 -7.25 17.37 4.82
N LYS A 115 -7.49 16.32 5.61
CA LYS A 115 -8.80 15.68 5.82
C LYS A 115 -9.12 15.44 7.30
N GLY A 116 -8.26 15.90 8.23
CA GLY A 116 -8.40 15.72 9.67
C GLY A 116 -9.29 16.75 10.38
N GLU A 117 -10.26 17.33 9.65
CA GLU A 117 -11.39 18.08 10.20
C GLU A 117 -12.69 17.27 10.03
#